data_AF-A0A922MDU8-F1
#
_entry.id   AF-A0A922MDU8-F1
#
_cell.length_a   1.000
_cell.length_b   1.000
_cell.length_c   1.000
_cell.angle_alpha   90.00
_cell.angle_beta   90.00
_cell.angle_gamma   90.00
#
_symmetry.space_group_name_H-M   'P 1'
#
loop_
_entity.id
_entity.type
_entity.pdbx_description
1 polymer ?
#
loop_
_entity_poly.entity_id
_entity_poly.type
_entity_poly.pdbx_seq_one_letter_code
_entity_poly.pdbx_strand_id
1 'polypeptide(L)'
;MPPEVSLLKLTQPEAVTKLYDKAHVIQDMLVPVEHLEKAINVFHDEIEVYPIWLCPFRVFNHPGQLKIKTKADSQMFVDIGVYGVPKAKGYETITSTRRIEAFVSKHDGFQMLYADTYTTLEEFRAMFDHTLYDKVRDSLPYCKDAFPEIYGKVNRSVRK
;
A
#
# COMPACT_ATOMS: atom_id res chain seq x y z
N MET A 1 -9.02 -16.83 29.05
CA MET A 1 -8.98 -16.35 27.64
C MET A 1 -8.20 -15.06 27.61
N PRO A 2 -7.32 -14.82 26.63
CA PRO A 2 -6.73 -13.51 26.44
C PRO A 2 -7.82 -12.47 26.11
N PRO A 3 -7.64 -11.20 26.50
CA PRO A 3 -8.59 -10.14 26.20
C PRO A 3 -8.74 -9.93 24.68
N GLU A 4 -9.94 -9.53 24.26
CA GLU A 4 -10.26 -9.18 22.87
C GLU A 4 -9.35 -8.05 22.36
N VAL A 5 -8.78 -8.23 21.16
CA VAL A 5 -7.86 -7.24 20.56
C VAL A 5 -8.54 -5.89 20.34
N SER A 6 -9.84 -5.89 20.05
CA SER A 6 -10.65 -4.67 19.92
C SER A 6 -10.70 -3.88 21.21
N LEU A 7 -10.87 -4.56 22.36
CA LEU A 7 -10.87 -3.94 23.67
C LEU A 7 -9.48 -3.39 24.02
N LEU A 8 -8.41 -4.15 23.72
CA LEU A 8 -7.04 -3.70 23.93
C LEU A 8 -6.71 -2.42 23.13
N LYS A 9 -7.18 -2.32 21.88
CA LYS A 9 -7.02 -1.12 21.05
C LYS A 9 -7.83 0.06 21.59
N LEU A 10 -9.03 -0.19 22.11
CA LEU A 10 -9.90 0.85 22.64
C LEU A 10 -9.35 1.48 23.93
N THR A 11 -8.65 0.69 24.75
CA THR A 11 -8.03 1.14 26.00
C THR A 11 -6.56 1.52 25.85
N GLN A 12 -6.02 1.46 24.62
CA GLN A 12 -4.63 1.78 24.34
C GLN A 12 -4.38 3.29 24.55
N PRO A 13 -3.38 3.68 25.36
CA PRO A 13 -3.03 5.09 25.51
C PRO A 13 -2.54 5.69 24.19
N GLU A 14 -2.86 6.96 23.96
CA GLU A 14 -2.46 7.70 22.75
C GLU A 14 -0.93 7.64 22.50
N ALA A 15 -0.13 7.65 23.58
CA ALA A 15 1.31 7.52 23.51
C ALA A 15 1.77 6.19 22.89
N VAL A 16 1.11 5.08 23.21
CA VAL A 16 1.43 3.76 22.66
C VAL A 16 1.01 3.69 21.19
N THR A 17 -0.13 4.27 20.83
CA THR A 17 -0.57 4.38 19.43
C THR A 17 0.45 5.17 18.60
N LYS A 18 0.88 6.33 19.09
CA LYS A 18 1.92 7.14 18.44
C LYS A 18 3.25 6.41 18.33
N LEU A 19 3.64 5.63 19.35
CA LEU A 19 4.86 4.82 19.29
C LEU A 19 4.75 3.76 18.21
N TYR A 20 3.63 3.03 18.16
CA TYR A 20 3.40 2.00 17.14
C TYR A 20 3.44 2.60 15.73
N ASP A 21 2.69 3.69 15.51
CA ASP A 21 2.61 4.38 14.22
C ASP A 21 3.95 4.97 13.78
N LYS A 22 4.87 5.29 14.70
CA LYS A 22 6.20 5.82 14.39
C LYS A 22 7.29 4.77 14.26
N ALA A 23 7.15 3.65 14.97
CA ALA A 23 8.22 2.69 15.17
C ALA A 23 8.00 1.37 14.43
N HIS A 24 6.87 1.19 13.73
CA HIS A 24 6.60 -0.02 12.96
C HIS A 24 6.23 0.33 11.52
N VAL A 25 6.70 -0.50 10.60
CA VAL A 25 6.28 -0.50 9.21
C VAL A 25 5.62 -1.84 8.90
N ILE A 26 4.54 -1.77 8.12
CA ILE A 26 3.84 -2.91 7.55
C ILE A 26 3.44 -2.46 6.15
N GLN A 27 4.24 -2.81 5.15
CA GLN A 27 4.05 -2.37 3.77
C GLN A 27 4.41 -3.48 2.79
N ASP A 28 3.58 -3.61 1.76
CA ASP A 28 3.74 -4.54 0.65
C ASP A 28 3.59 -3.76 -0.66
N MET A 29 4.65 -3.74 -1.46
CA MET A 29 4.70 -3.05 -2.74
C MET A 29 4.97 -4.01 -3.87
N LEU A 30 4.08 -4.02 -4.85
CA LEU A 30 4.19 -4.79 -6.07
C LEU A 30 4.96 -3.99 -7.11
N VAL A 31 6.10 -4.50 -7.55
CA VAL A 31 6.91 -3.84 -8.58
C VAL A 31 7.15 -4.78 -9.75
N PRO A 32 7.22 -4.26 -10.99
CA PRO A 32 7.73 -5.04 -12.11
C PRO A 32 9.12 -5.61 -11.77
N VAL A 33 9.36 -6.88 -12.11
CA VAL A 33 10.57 -7.60 -11.68
C VAL A 33 11.86 -6.94 -12.19
N GLU A 34 11.82 -6.26 -13.32
CA GLU A 34 12.92 -5.47 -13.89
C GLU A 34 13.35 -4.29 -13.01
N HIS A 35 12.55 -3.91 -12.02
CA HIS A 35 12.83 -2.85 -11.07
C HIS A 35 13.16 -3.35 -9.66
N LEU A 36 13.21 -4.67 -9.43
CA LEU A 36 13.46 -5.27 -8.12
C LEU A 36 14.74 -4.75 -7.46
N GLU A 37 15.87 -4.75 -8.16
CA GLU A 37 17.15 -4.28 -7.58
C GLU A 37 17.05 -2.82 -7.08
N LYS A 38 16.47 -1.94 -7.92
CA LYS A 38 16.25 -0.54 -7.55
C LYS A 38 15.29 -0.41 -6.38
N ALA A 39 14.23 -1.22 -6.35
CA ALA A 39 13.28 -1.23 -5.26
C ALA A 39 13.95 -1.64 -3.95
N ILE A 40 14.76 -2.70 -3.95
CA ILE A 40 15.48 -3.14 -2.74
C ILE A 40 16.39 -2.05 -2.18
N ASN A 41 17.10 -1.31 -3.05
CA ASN A 41 17.93 -0.18 -2.61
C ASN A 41 17.07 0.93 -1.99
N VAL A 42 15.93 1.28 -2.60
CA VAL A 42 15.01 2.26 -2.02
C VAL A 42 14.48 1.79 -0.65
N PHE A 43 14.07 0.52 -0.52
CA PHE A 43 13.59 0.00 0.76
C PHE A 43 14.70 -0.05 1.83
N HIS A 44 15.94 -0.35 1.44
CA HIS A 44 17.09 -0.29 2.33
C HIS A 44 17.32 1.14 2.83
N ASP A 45 17.41 2.11 1.92
CA ASP A 45 17.70 3.51 2.24
C ASP A 45 16.57 4.14 3.08
N GLU A 46 15.32 3.77 2.79
CA GLU A 46 14.15 4.40 3.41
C GLU A 46 13.73 3.76 4.73
N ILE A 47 13.85 2.43 4.89
CA ILE A 47 13.28 1.71 6.04
C ILE A 47 14.31 0.80 6.73
N GLU A 48 15.18 0.12 5.98
CA GLU A 48 16.20 -0.80 6.51
C GLU A 48 15.62 -1.91 7.41
N VAL A 49 14.52 -2.54 6.98
CA VAL A 49 13.90 -3.67 7.68
C VAL A 49 14.35 -4.98 7.05
N TYR A 50 14.75 -5.93 7.90
CA TYR A 50 15.13 -7.28 7.50
C TYR A 50 14.56 -8.33 8.47
N PRO A 51 14.23 -9.53 7.99
CA PRO A 51 14.27 -9.98 6.60
C PRO A 51 13.22 -9.30 5.71
N ILE A 52 13.47 -9.25 4.39
CA ILE A 52 12.52 -8.74 3.38
C ILE A 52 11.76 -9.93 2.80
N TRP A 53 10.44 -9.82 2.67
CA TRP A 53 9.60 -10.77 1.95
C TRP A 53 9.65 -10.50 0.45
N LEU A 54 9.92 -11.55 -0.34
CA LEU A 54 9.91 -11.48 -1.81
C LEU A 54 9.04 -12.61 -2.36
N CYS A 55 7.95 -12.23 -3.03
CA CYS A 55 7.05 -13.19 -3.67
C CYS A 55 6.88 -12.82 -5.15
N PRO A 56 7.59 -13.50 -6.08
CA PRO A 56 7.41 -13.31 -7.51
C PRO A 56 6.05 -13.84 -7.97
N PHE A 57 5.38 -13.09 -8.85
CA PHE A 57 4.08 -13.48 -9.40
C PHE A 57 3.87 -12.89 -10.81
N ARG A 58 2.83 -13.35 -11.50
CA ARG A 58 2.48 -12.89 -12.85
C ARG A 58 1.19 -12.09 -12.81
N VAL A 59 1.22 -10.87 -13.33
CA VAL A 59 0.02 -10.06 -13.57
C VAL A 59 -0.44 -10.27 -15.00
N PHE A 60 -1.67 -10.76 -15.19
CA PHE A 60 -2.29 -10.89 -16.50
C PHE A 60 -3.02 -9.59 -16.88
N ASN A 61 -2.93 -9.19 -18.14
CA ASN A 61 -3.44 -7.91 -18.64
C ASN A 61 -4.96 -7.92 -18.92
N HIS A 62 -5.73 -8.55 -18.03
CA HIS A 62 -7.19 -8.59 -18.10
C HIS A 62 -7.79 -7.28 -17.57
N PRO A 63 -9.05 -6.96 -17.90
CA PRO A 63 -9.75 -5.84 -17.30
C PRO A 63 -9.81 -5.97 -15.76
N GLY A 64 -9.40 -4.93 -15.03
CA GLY A 64 -9.32 -4.95 -13.57
C GLY A 64 -8.45 -3.81 -13.05
N GLN A 65 -8.28 -3.73 -11.72
CA GLN A 65 -7.53 -2.63 -11.09
C GLN A 65 -6.01 -2.69 -11.33
N LEU A 66 -5.46 -3.90 -11.39
CA LEU A 66 -4.05 -4.13 -11.68
C LEU A 66 -3.85 -4.18 -13.20
N LYS A 67 -3.77 -2.99 -13.81
CA LYS A 67 -3.60 -2.85 -15.25
C LYS A 67 -2.14 -2.58 -15.59
N ILE A 68 -1.47 -3.55 -16.23
CA ILE A 68 -0.10 -3.36 -16.72
C ILE A 68 -0.10 -2.39 -17.91
N LYS A 69 0.92 -1.52 -17.98
CA LYS A 69 1.03 -0.48 -19.03
C LYS A 69 1.71 -0.94 -20.32
N THR A 70 2.11 -2.21 -20.38
CA THR A 70 2.71 -2.83 -21.57
C THR A 70 1.64 -3.38 -22.52
N LYS A 71 2.01 -3.64 -23.77
CA LYS A 71 1.15 -4.33 -24.75
C LYS A 71 1.14 -5.86 -24.60
N ALA A 72 1.87 -6.40 -23.62
CA ALA A 72 1.94 -7.83 -23.40
C ALA A 72 0.66 -8.36 -22.72
N ASP A 73 0.39 -9.66 -22.88
CA ASP A 73 -0.72 -10.33 -22.21
C ASP A 73 -0.48 -10.52 -20.71
N SER A 74 0.78 -10.47 -20.27
CA SER A 74 1.16 -10.51 -18.86
C SER A 74 2.55 -9.92 -18.62
N GLN A 75 2.84 -9.56 -17.38
CA GLN A 75 4.15 -9.10 -16.93
C GLN A 75 4.49 -9.74 -15.58
N MET A 76 5.78 -9.98 -15.33
CA MET A 76 6.26 -10.52 -14.06
C MET A 76 6.44 -9.38 -13.06
N PHE A 77 5.92 -9.58 -11.87
CA PHE A 77 6.04 -8.68 -10.73
C PHE A 77 6.67 -9.43 -9.55
N VAL A 78 7.08 -8.67 -8.56
CA VAL A 78 7.51 -9.17 -7.25
C VAL A 78 6.84 -8.32 -6.18
N ASP A 79 6.25 -9.00 -5.21
CA ASP A 79 5.73 -8.39 -3.99
C ASP A 79 6.89 -8.26 -3.00
N ILE A 80 7.17 -7.02 -2.61
CA ILE A 80 8.21 -6.66 -1.65
C ILE A 80 7.54 -6.25 -0.35
N GLY A 81 7.57 -7.15 0.62
CA GLY A 81 6.97 -6.97 1.95
C GLY A 81 8.02 -6.62 3.00
N VAL A 82 7.75 -5.60 3.81
CA VAL A 82 8.56 -5.21 4.97
C VAL A 82 7.69 -5.08 6.22
N TYR A 83 8.08 -5.81 7.25
CA TYR A 83 7.34 -5.91 8.52
C TYR A 83 8.31 -5.82 9.69
N GLY A 84 8.22 -4.74 10.46
CA GLY A 84 9.04 -4.62 11.66
C GLY A 84 9.41 -3.19 12.00
N VAL A 85 10.49 -3.06 12.77
CA VAL A 85 10.99 -1.78 13.28
C VAL A 85 12.02 -1.22 12.30
N PRO A 86 11.76 -0.05 11.68
CA PRO A 86 12.69 0.62 10.78
C PRO A 86 14.00 0.98 11.48
N LYS A 87 15.11 0.83 10.76
CA LYS A 87 16.46 1.16 11.25
C LYS A 87 17.15 2.24 10.43
N ALA A 88 16.60 2.56 9.25
CA ALA A 88 17.14 3.55 8.35
C ALA A 88 17.33 4.90 9.06
N LYS A 89 18.50 5.50 8.84
CA LYS A 89 18.84 6.79 9.43
C LYS A 89 17.91 7.88 8.88
N GLY A 90 17.15 8.51 9.78
CA GLY A 90 16.21 9.57 9.39
C GLY A 90 14.87 9.04 8.87
N TYR A 91 14.54 7.77 9.16
CA TYR A 91 13.20 7.25 8.94
C TYR A 91 12.15 8.11 9.63
N GLU A 92 11.18 8.55 8.85
CA GLU A 92 9.92 9.15 9.30
C GLU A 92 8.77 8.46 8.57
N THR A 93 7.78 7.97 9.31
CA THR A 93 6.80 7.01 8.77
C THR A 93 6.09 7.52 7.52
N ILE A 94 5.55 8.73 7.56
CA ILE A 94 4.81 9.29 6.42
C ILE A 94 5.76 9.60 5.27
N THR A 95 6.85 10.33 5.54
CA THR A 95 7.74 10.82 4.47
C THR A 95 8.48 9.70 3.77
N SER A 96 8.97 8.71 4.51
CA SER A 96 9.71 7.55 3.96
C SER A 96 8.77 6.65 3.17
N THR A 97 7.57 6.38 3.70
CA THR A 97 6.55 5.60 2.96
C THR A 97 6.12 6.32 1.69
N ARG A 98 5.90 7.65 1.72
CA ARG A 98 5.57 8.43 0.52
C ARG A 98 6.67 8.37 -0.55
N ARG A 99 7.95 8.32 -0.16
CA ARG A 99 9.06 8.15 -1.12
C ARG A 99 9.02 6.77 -1.79
N ILE A 100 8.68 5.72 -1.04
CA ILE A 100 8.46 4.37 -1.57
C ILE A 100 7.23 4.33 -2.49
N GLU A 101 6.09 4.86 -2.05
CA GLU A 101 4.86 4.93 -2.86
C GLU A 101 5.10 5.68 -4.18
N ALA A 102 5.82 6.80 -4.13
CA ALA A 102 6.20 7.56 -5.31
C ALA A 102 7.13 6.77 -6.24
N PHE A 103 8.11 6.03 -5.69
CA PHE A 103 8.96 5.14 -6.48
C PHE A 103 8.13 4.05 -7.18
N VAL A 104 7.23 3.40 -6.46
CA VAL A 104 6.37 2.32 -6.96
C VAL A 104 5.47 2.84 -8.07
N SER A 105 4.77 3.95 -7.84
CA SER A 105 3.89 4.59 -8.82
C SER A 105 4.65 5.03 -10.09
N LYS A 106 5.86 5.58 -9.94
CA LYS A 106 6.72 5.99 -11.05
C LYS A 106 7.14 4.81 -11.95
N HIS A 107 7.22 3.61 -11.38
CA HIS A 107 7.66 2.40 -12.07
C HIS A 107 6.49 1.45 -12.36
N ASP A 108 5.27 1.99 -12.50
CA ASP A 108 4.07 1.24 -12.88
C ASP A 108 3.74 0.07 -11.92
N GLY A 109 4.16 0.21 -10.66
CA GLY A 109 3.87 -0.71 -9.58
C GLY A 109 2.57 -0.37 -8.85
N PHE A 110 2.24 -1.22 -7.89
CA PHE A 110 1.00 -1.13 -7.12
C PHE A 110 1.28 -1.33 -5.63
N GLN A 111 0.50 -0.70 -4.76
CA GLN A 111 0.51 -0.97 -3.33
C GLN A 111 -0.54 -2.03 -2.98
N MET A 112 -0.23 -2.93 -2.06
CA MET A 112 -1.23 -3.84 -1.50
C MET A 112 -2.17 -3.12 -0.53
N LEU A 113 -3.46 -3.21 -0.81
CA LEU A 113 -4.52 -2.39 -0.19
C LEU A 113 -4.99 -2.89 1.18
N TYR A 114 -4.20 -3.70 1.88
CA TYR A 114 -4.42 -3.99 3.30
C TYR A 114 -3.60 -3.03 4.20
N ALA A 115 -2.48 -2.51 3.68
CA ALA A 115 -1.62 -1.57 4.37
C ALA A 115 -2.17 -0.15 4.23
N ASP A 116 -1.74 0.73 5.15
CA ASP A 116 -2.11 2.13 5.07
C ASP A 116 -1.37 2.81 3.91
N THR A 117 -2.09 3.64 3.16
CA THR A 117 -1.50 4.51 2.13
C THR A 117 -1.42 5.94 2.64
N TYR A 118 -0.31 6.61 2.30
CA TYR A 118 -0.05 8.01 2.60
C TYR A 118 -0.08 8.88 1.34
N THR A 119 -0.50 8.33 0.20
CA THR A 119 -0.72 9.07 -1.04
C THR A 119 -1.90 10.04 -0.90
N THR A 120 -1.99 11.01 -1.81
CA THR A 120 -3.26 11.71 -2.07
C THR A 120 -4.24 10.81 -2.82
N LEU A 121 -5.50 11.24 -2.97
CA LEU A 121 -6.49 10.51 -3.75
C LEU A 121 -6.10 10.45 -5.24
N GLU A 122 -5.53 11.53 -5.76
CA GLU A 122 -5.07 11.63 -7.14
C GLU A 122 -3.90 10.68 -7.41
N GLU A 123 -2.90 10.68 -6.52
CA GLU A 123 -1.76 9.75 -6.55
C GLU A 123 -2.24 8.29 -6.47
N PHE A 124 -3.19 8.00 -5.56
CA PHE A 124 -3.80 6.67 -5.43
C PHE A 124 -4.52 6.25 -6.71
N ARG A 125 -5.37 7.11 -7.26
CA ARG A 125 -6.14 6.80 -8.47
C ARG A 125 -5.28 6.69 -9.72
N ALA A 126 -4.11 7.33 -9.74
CA ALA A 126 -3.13 7.15 -10.82
C ALA A 126 -2.42 5.78 -10.76
N MET A 127 -2.35 5.16 -9.57
CA MET A 127 -1.70 3.86 -9.37
C MET A 127 -2.55 2.69 -9.91
N PHE A 128 -3.88 2.78 -9.88
CA PHE A 128 -4.77 1.68 -10.29
C PHE A 128 -5.78 2.09 -11.37
N ASP A 129 -6.22 1.14 -12.20
CA ASP A 129 -7.32 1.37 -13.13
C ASP A 129 -8.68 1.28 -12.41
N HIS A 130 -9.32 2.43 -12.24
CA HIS A 130 -10.61 2.54 -11.55
C HIS A 130 -11.82 2.42 -12.48
N THR A 131 -11.63 2.25 -13.79
CA THR A 131 -12.72 2.33 -14.80
C THR A 131 -13.88 1.39 -14.50
N LEU A 132 -13.58 0.11 -14.25
CA LEU A 132 -14.61 -0.88 -13.93
C LEU A 132 -15.19 -0.68 -12.52
N TYR A 133 -14.36 -0.25 -11.59
CA TYR A 133 -14.78 0.01 -10.21
C TYR A 133 -15.79 1.16 -10.15
N ASP A 134 -15.50 2.28 -10.81
CA ASP A 134 -16.40 3.43 -10.87
C ASP A 134 -17.70 3.07 -11.60
N LYS A 135 -17.60 2.34 -12.73
CA LYS A 135 -18.79 1.86 -13.46
C LYS A 135 -19.75 1.07 -12.57
N VAL A 136 -19.23 0.17 -11.74
CA VAL A 136 -20.06 -0.62 -10.82
C VAL A 136 -20.68 0.28 -9.75
N ARG A 137 -19.89 1.18 -9.15
CA ARG A 137 -20.40 2.13 -8.14
C ARG A 137 -21.49 3.04 -8.66
N ASP A 138 -21.36 3.49 -9.91
CA ASP A 138 -22.35 4.36 -10.57
C ASP A 138 -23.63 3.60 -10.93
N SER A 139 -23.55 2.29 -11.15
CA SER A 139 -24.72 1.46 -11.51
C SER A 139 -25.63 1.11 -10.33
N LEU A 140 -25.15 1.25 -9.10
CA LEU A 140 -25.85 0.82 -7.89
C LEU A 140 -26.45 2.02 -7.13
N PRO A 141 -27.77 2.05 -6.89
CA PRO A 141 -28.41 3.10 -6.10
C PRO A 141 -27.76 3.25 -4.72
N TYR A 142 -27.55 4.49 -4.28
CA TYR A 142 -26.98 4.85 -2.97
C TYR A 142 -25.56 4.30 -2.68
N CYS A 143 -24.87 3.71 -3.66
CA CYS A 143 -23.57 3.07 -3.41
C CYS A 143 -22.52 4.05 -2.87
N LYS A 144 -22.48 5.27 -3.40
CA LYS A 144 -21.53 6.31 -2.97
C LYS A 144 -21.84 6.87 -1.59
N ASP A 145 -23.12 6.87 -1.20
CA ASP A 145 -23.56 7.34 0.12
C ASP A 145 -23.33 6.25 1.19
N ALA A 146 -23.58 4.99 0.84
CA ALA A 146 -23.51 3.86 1.75
C ALA A 146 -22.10 3.32 1.95
N PHE A 147 -21.23 3.35 0.93
CA PHE A 147 -19.92 2.72 0.97
C PHE A 147 -18.77 3.69 0.66
N PRO A 148 -17.77 3.79 1.54
CA PRO A 148 -16.58 4.57 1.23
C PRO A 148 -15.86 3.98 0.01
N GLU A 149 -15.11 4.83 -0.68
CA GLU A 149 -14.19 4.35 -1.69
C GLU A 149 -13.07 3.51 -1.08
N ILE A 150 -12.38 2.70 -1.90
CA ILE A 150 -11.21 1.93 -1.46
C ILE A 150 -10.19 2.84 -0.77
N TYR A 151 -9.89 4.00 -1.36
CA TYR A 151 -9.01 4.99 -0.75
C TYR A 151 -9.44 5.39 0.67
N GLY A 152 -10.74 5.58 0.89
CA GLY A 152 -11.32 5.87 2.20
C GLY A 152 -11.20 4.71 3.21
N LYS A 153 -10.84 3.50 2.79
CA LYS A 153 -10.58 2.36 3.68
C LYS A 153 -9.12 2.23 4.06
N VAL A 154 -8.22 2.62 3.17
CA VAL A 154 -6.76 2.42 3.30
C VAL A 154 -6.00 3.68 3.70
N ASN A 155 -6.63 4.85 3.74
CA ASN A 155 -5.99 6.06 4.23
C ASN A 155 -6.62 6.53 5.54
N ARG A 156 -5.89 6.39 6.65
CA ARG A 156 -6.38 6.73 8.01
C ARG A 156 -6.81 8.18 8.18
N SER A 157 -6.27 9.11 7.40
CA SER A 157 -6.60 10.53 7.51
C SER A 157 -7.98 10.89 6.95
N VAL A 158 -8.51 10.06 6.05
CA VAL A 158 -9.82 10.25 5.40
C VAL A 158 -10.81 9.15 5.73
N ARG A 159 -10.36 8.10 6.44
CA ARG A 159 -11.18 6.96 6.85
C ARG A 159 -12.28 7.43 7.79
N LYS A 160 -13.52 7.23 7.35
CA LYS A 160 -14.74 7.44 8.12
C LYS A 160 -15.12 6.18 8.87
#